data_AF-A0A290ZJ38-F1
#
_entry.id   AF-A0A290ZJ38-F1
#
_cell.length_a   1.000
_cell.length_b   1.000
_cell.length_c   1.000
_cell.angle_alpha   90.00
_cell.angle_beta   90.00
_cell.angle_gamma   90.00
#
_symmetry.space_group_name_H-M   'P 1'
#
loop_
_entity.id
_entity.type
_entity.pdbx_description
1 polymer ?
#
loop_
_entity_poly.entity_id
_entity_poly.type
_entity_poly.pdbx_seq_one_letter_code
_entity_poly.pdbx_strand_id
1 'polypeptide(L)'
;MSQTTLGFVPDPLTLPLDRILPSRKSPEGILASRKFKQIVASIQEIGLIEPLSVGKADKAGQHILLDGHMRLLALQQLEFTDAPCLVSTDDESYTYNNRINRIPSIQEHHMLRRAVESGVTPERLAKALNVDISQIYKKVSLLDGICPEVVEMLKDQHFAANLGSVLRKLKPIRQVECVELMLTANNMTVTYATALLAATPPHLLVGETKPRKMRGITAEQMARMEREMGSIQGQLKLVEKSYGQDVLILVLARGYLGKLIDNKTVFRFLSQRQPDVLAEFENTIQTVALDGK
;
A
#
# COMPACT_ATOMS: atom_id res chain seq x y z
N MET A 1 -34.31 16.96 3.48
CA MET A 1 -33.26 16.36 4.33
C MET A 1 -33.63 14.90 4.56
N SER A 2 -33.22 13.99 3.68
CA SER A 2 -33.41 12.55 3.89
C SER A 2 -32.60 12.14 5.11
N GLN A 3 -33.25 11.77 6.21
CA GLN A 3 -32.57 11.15 7.34
C GLN A 3 -31.85 9.91 6.82
N THR A 4 -30.53 9.93 6.80
CA THR A 4 -29.72 8.73 6.59
C THR A 4 -30.09 7.74 7.68
N THR A 5 -30.72 6.64 7.27
CA THR A 5 -31.03 5.52 8.16
C THR A 5 -29.71 4.92 8.65
N LEU A 6 -29.55 4.81 9.97
CA LEU A 6 -28.39 4.15 10.56
C LEU A 6 -28.45 2.64 10.23
N GLY A 7 -27.36 2.08 9.71
CA GLY A 7 -27.25 0.65 9.38
C GLY A 7 -27.05 -0.27 10.61
N PHE A 8 -26.83 0.32 11.79
CA PHE A 8 -26.69 -0.37 13.07
C PHE A 8 -27.37 0.41 14.19
N VAL A 9 -27.84 -0.33 15.21
CA VAL A 9 -28.24 0.25 16.50
C VAL A 9 -26.96 0.77 17.20
N PRO A 10 -26.93 2.03 17.64
CA PRO A 10 -25.70 2.67 18.12
C PRO A 10 -25.17 2.08 19.42
N ASP A 11 -26.05 1.58 20.29
CA ASP A 11 -25.65 0.99 21.56
C ASP A 11 -25.37 -0.51 21.40
N PRO A 12 -24.15 -0.98 21.70
CA PRO A 12 -23.82 -2.39 21.63
C PRO A 12 -24.56 -3.18 22.71
N LEU A 13 -25.12 -4.32 22.33
CA LEU A 13 -25.76 -5.27 23.24
C LEU A 13 -24.78 -6.38 23.60
N THR A 14 -24.69 -6.69 24.89
CA THR A 14 -23.96 -7.88 25.35
C THR A 14 -24.84 -9.11 25.15
N LEU A 15 -24.41 -10.02 24.28
CA LEU A 15 -25.14 -11.25 23.98
C LEU A 15 -24.34 -12.48 24.42
N PRO A 16 -24.97 -13.48 25.04
CA PRO A 16 -24.31 -14.74 25.34
C PRO A 16 -23.95 -15.44 24.02
N LEU A 17 -22.77 -16.09 23.98
CA LEU A 17 -22.27 -16.71 22.75
C LEU A 17 -23.22 -17.78 22.20
N ASP A 18 -23.96 -18.46 23.08
CA ASP A 18 -24.94 -19.49 22.72
C ASP A 18 -26.13 -18.95 21.91
N ARG A 19 -26.39 -17.64 21.99
CA ARG A 19 -27.45 -16.98 21.21
C ARG A 19 -26.95 -16.46 19.86
N ILE A 20 -25.65 -16.61 19.55
CA ILE A 20 -25.04 -16.12 18.31
C ILE A 20 -24.86 -17.30 17.36
N LEU A 21 -25.60 -17.30 16.25
CA LEU A 21 -25.55 -18.34 15.24
C LEU A 21 -24.64 -17.94 14.08
N PRO A 22 -23.57 -18.69 13.79
CA PRO A 22 -22.71 -18.42 12.63
C PRO A 22 -23.51 -18.55 11.32
N SER A 23 -23.51 -17.49 10.49
CA SER A 23 -24.16 -17.54 9.17
C SER A 23 -23.47 -18.45 8.15
N ARG A 24 -22.20 -18.79 8.37
CA ARG A 24 -21.38 -19.60 7.46
C ARG A 24 -20.47 -20.51 8.27
N LYS A 25 -20.17 -21.69 7.72
CA LYS A 25 -19.15 -22.58 8.29
C LYS A 25 -17.77 -21.96 8.15
N SER A 26 -16.97 -22.08 9.19
CA SER A 26 -15.57 -21.67 9.16
C SER A 26 -14.78 -22.59 8.21
N PRO A 27 -14.00 -22.05 7.26
CA PRO A 27 -13.13 -22.86 6.42
C PRO A 27 -12.12 -23.68 7.24
N GLU A 28 -11.77 -24.85 6.70
CA GLU A 28 -10.82 -25.77 7.31
C GLU A 28 -9.43 -25.11 7.43
N GLY A 29 -8.76 -25.31 8.56
CA GLY A 29 -7.42 -24.77 8.81
C GLY A 29 -7.36 -23.33 9.34
N ILE A 30 -8.49 -22.65 9.61
CA ILE A 30 -8.48 -21.30 10.22
C ILE A 30 -7.65 -21.25 11.50
N LEU A 31 -7.77 -22.28 12.35
CA LEU A 31 -7.08 -22.36 13.64
C LEU A 31 -5.54 -22.30 13.50
N ALA A 32 -5.02 -22.81 12.39
CA ALA A 32 -3.59 -22.79 12.10
C ALA A 32 -3.11 -21.44 11.52
N SER A 33 -4.04 -20.62 11.00
CA SER A 33 -3.70 -19.38 10.31
C SER A 33 -3.04 -18.36 11.24
N ARG A 34 -2.07 -17.62 10.69
CA ARG A 34 -1.40 -16.53 11.43
C ARG A 34 -2.38 -15.45 11.89
N LYS A 35 -3.37 -15.12 11.04
CA LYS A 35 -4.38 -14.09 11.33
C LYS A 35 -5.25 -14.49 12.51
N PHE A 36 -5.69 -15.75 12.59
CA PHE A 36 -6.47 -16.24 13.71
C PHE A 36 -5.66 -16.19 15.02
N LYS A 37 -4.42 -16.67 15.02
CA LYS A 37 -3.53 -16.59 16.19
C LYS A 37 -3.30 -15.16 16.66
N GLN A 38 -3.20 -14.21 15.73
CA GLN A 38 -3.09 -12.78 16.04
C GLN A 38 -4.37 -12.24 16.70
N ILE A 39 -5.55 -12.64 16.22
CA ILE A 39 -6.84 -12.25 16.85
C ILE A 39 -6.94 -12.82 18.26
N VAL A 40 -6.62 -14.09 18.46
CA VAL A 40 -6.64 -14.74 19.80
C VAL A 40 -5.72 -13.99 20.77
N ALA A 41 -4.47 -13.71 20.36
CA ALA A 41 -3.51 -12.98 21.21
C ALA A 41 -3.98 -11.56 21.54
N SER A 42 -4.58 -10.86 20.57
CA SER A 42 -5.13 -9.52 20.79
C SER A 42 -6.30 -9.53 21.77
N ILE A 43 -7.24 -10.48 21.63
CA ILE A 43 -8.40 -10.60 22.53
C ILE A 43 -7.94 -10.98 23.94
N GLN A 44 -6.95 -11.86 24.07
CA GLN A 44 -6.41 -12.24 25.37
C GLN A 44 -5.73 -11.08 26.10
N GLU A 45 -5.07 -10.17 25.38
CA GLU A 45 -4.30 -9.07 25.97
C GLU A 45 -5.10 -7.78 26.20
N ILE A 46 -6.07 -7.48 25.32
CA ILE A 46 -6.79 -6.19 25.30
C ILE A 46 -8.31 -6.38 25.38
N GLY A 47 -8.82 -7.59 25.12
CA GLY A 47 -10.25 -7.85 24.95
C GLY A 47 -10.74 -7.60 23.52
N LEU A 48 -12.04 -7.76 23.32
CA LEU A 48 -12.66 -7.52 22.02
C LEU A 48 -12.81 -6.02 21.78
N ILE A 49 -12.00 -5.47 20.88
CA ILE A 49 -12.01 -4.03 20.54
C ILE A 49 -13.21 -3.67 19.67
N GLU A 50 -13.44 -4.44 18.61
CA GLU A 50 -14.53 -4.22 17.66
C GLU A 50 -15.64 -5.27 17.91
N PRO A 51 -16.86 -4.85 18.28
CA PRO A 51 -18.00 -5.74 18.52
C PRO A 51 -18.33 -6.67 17.35
N LEU A 52 -19.02 -7.77 17.63
CA LEU A 52 -19.56 -8.66 16.58
C LEU A 52 -20.75 -7.99 15.88
N SER A 53 -20.89 -8.18 14.57
CA SER A 53 -22.06 -7.67 13.85
C SER A 53 -23.09 -8.78 13.72
N VAL A 54 -24.30 -8.54 14.23
CA VAL A 54 -25.39 -9.52 14.26
C VAL A 54 -26.68 -8.96 13.66
N GLY A 55 -27.52 -9.85 13.13
CA GLY A 55 -28.87 -9.50 12.71
C GLY A 55 -29.83 -9.32 13.89
N LYS A 56 -31.07 -8.94 13.57
CA LYS A 56 -32.17 -8.88 14.55
C LYS A 56 -32.41 -10.24 15.19
N ALA A 57 -32.94 -10.23 16.41
CA ALA A 57 -33.31 -11.46 17.11
C ALA A 57 -34.47 -12.16 16.38
N ASP A 58 -34.36 -13.47 16.19
CA ASP A 58 -35.49 -14.30 15.77
C ASP A 58 -36.48 -14.49 16.95
N LYS A 59 -37.64 -15.12 16.69
CA LYS A 59 -38.67 -15.43 17.69
C LYS A 59 -38.13 -16.22 18.90
N ALA A 60 -37.06 -16.98 18.70
CA ALA A 60 -36.36 -17.74 19.76
C ALA A 60 -35.30 -16.92 20.52
N GLY A 61 -35.10 -15.64 20.19
CA GLY A 61 -34.06 -14.79 20.79
C GLY A 61 -32.64 -15.07 20.30
N GLN A 62 -32.50 -15.77 19.17
CA GLN A 62 -31.21 -16.06 18.53
C GLN A 62 -30.87 -15.00 17.48
N HIS A 63 -29.59 -14.69 17.35
CA HIS A 63 -29.06 -13.69 16.45
C HIS A 63 -28.14 -14.32 15.41
N ILE A 64 -28.36 -14.03 14.13
CA ILE A 64 -27.48 -14.50 13.05
C ILE A 64 -26.24 -13.61 13.00
N LEU A 65 -25.05 -14.21 13.03
CA LEU A 65 -23.78 -13.51 12.90
C LEU A 65 -23.55 -13.08 11.44
N LEU A 66 -23.46 -11.76 11.22
CA LEU A 66 -23.21 -11.18 9.90
C LEU A 66 -21.71 -11.04 9.63
N ASP A 67 -20.96 -10.50 10.59
CA ASP A 67 -19.50 -10.38 10.54
C ASP A 67 -18.85 -10.68 11.90
N GLY A 68 -17.63 -11.20 11.86
CA GLY A 68 -16.83 -11.49 13.04
C GLY A 68 -16.64 -12.97 13.35
N HIS A 69 -16.83 -13.88 12.38
CA HIS A 69 -16.70 -15.33 12.59
C HIS A 69 -15.35 -15.73 13.21
N MET A 70 -14.23 -15.14 12.77
CA MET A 70 -12.92 -15.42 13.39
C MET A 70 -12.84 -14.93 14.84
N ARG A 71 -13.50 -13.82 15.18
CA ARG A 71 -13.55 -13.26 16.53
C ARG A 71 -14.43 -14.11 17.44
N LEU A 72 -15.60 -14.53 16.96
CA LEU A 72 -16.47 -15.47 17.68
C LEU A 72 -15.75 -16.77 18.02
N LEU A 73 -15.04 -17.37 17.05
CA LEU A 73 -14.24 -18.58 17.29
C LEU A 73 -13.12 -18.34 18.31
N ALA A 74 -12.45 -17.19 18.25
CA ALA A 74 -11.42 -16.85 19.22
C ALA A 74 -11.99 -16.66 20.64
N LEU A 75 -13.17 -16.06 20.78
CA LEU A 75 -13.87 -15.90 22.05
C LEU A 75 -14.30 -17.26 22.64
N GLN A 76 -14.81 -18.16 21.80
CA GLN A 76 -15.13 -19.53 22.20
C GLN A 76 -13.89 -20.30 22.66
N GLN A 77 -12.76 -20.17 21.95
CA GLN A 77 -11.51 -20.81 22.34
C GLN A 77 -10.94 -20.26 23.66
N LEU A 78 -11.19 -18.98 23.94
CA LEU A 78 -10.79 -18.32 25.18
C LEU A 78 -11.84 -18.46 26.30
N GLU A 79 -12.89 -19.27 26.10
CA GLU A 79 -13.93 -19.58 27.09
C GLU A 79 -14.73 -18.35 27.60
N PHE A 80 -14.90 -17.33 26.77
CA PHE A 80 -15.81 -16.21 27.08
C PHE A 80 -17.28 -16.66 27.06
N THR A 81 -18.10 -16.09 27.94
CA THR A 81 -19.55 -16.41 28.04
C THR A 81 -20.42 -15.53 27.15
N ASP A 82 -20.01 -14.27 26.95
CA ASP A 82 -20.73 -13.27 26.18
C ASP A 82 -19.78 -12.41 25.34
N ALA A 83 -20.37 -11.65 24.42
CA ALA A 83 -19.66 -10.70 23.58
C ALA A 83 -20.49 -9.46 23.31
N PRO A 84 -19.86 -8.27 23.20
CA PRO A 84 -20.54 -7.08 22.71
C PRO A 84 -20.86 -7.26 21.23
N CYS A 85 -22.11 -6.97 20.87
CA CYS A 85 -22.65 -7.14 19.53
C CYS A 85 -23.36 -5.87 19.08
N LEU A 86 -23.18 -5.48 17.81
CA LEU A 86 -23.92 -4.43 17.14
C LEU A 86 -25.02 -5.07 16.30
N VAL A 87 -26.27 -4.68 16.56
CA VAL A 87 -27.43 -5.17 15.82
C VAL A 87 -27.57 -4.36 14.54
N SER A 88 -27.48 -5.02 13.39
CA SER A 88 -27.74 -4.39 12.10
C SER A 88 -29.23 -4.15 11.92
N THR A 89 -29.56 -2.97 11.42
CA THR A 89 -30.94 -2.59 11.06
C THR A 89 -31.35 -3.14 9.70
N ASP A 90 -30.35 -3.42 8.85
CA ASP A 90 -30.47 -3.93 7.49
C ASP A 90 -30.28 -5.46 7.45
N ASP A 91 -31.03 -6.14 6.58
CA ASP A 91 -30.93 -7.60 6.38
C ASP A 91 -29.83 -7.97 5.35
N GLU A 92 -28.91 -7.05 5.05
CA GLU A 92 -27.85 -7.30 4.07
C GLU A 92 -26.73 -8.16 4.67
N SER A 93 -26.58 -9.37 4.12
CA SER A 93 -25.47 -10.28 4.42
C SER A 93 -24.15 -9.91 3.72
N TYR A 94 -24.08 -8.71 3.13
CA TYR A 94 -22.91 -8.24 2.40
C TYR A 94 -21.81 -7.84 3.39
N THR A 95 -20.77 -8.67 3.49
CA THR A 95 -19.63 -8.41 4.37
C THR A 95 -18.73 -7.32 3.79
N TYR A 96 -18.49 -6.27 4.58
CA TYR A 96 -17.62 -5.12 4.25
C TYR A 96 -16.14 -5.47 3.97
N ASN A 97 -15.76 -6.75 4.11
CA ASN A 97 -14.39 -7.25 3.98
C ASN A 97 -13.82 -7.24 2.55
N ASN A 98 -14.60 -6.94 1.51
CA ASN A 98 -14.11 -6.93 0.12
C ASN A 98 -13.27 -5.69 -0.25
N ARG A 99 -13.23 -4.64 0.58
CA ARG A 99 -12.51 -3.37 0.28
C ARG A 99 -11.64 -2.91 1.46
N ILE A 100 -10.76 -3.80 1.93
CA ILE A 100 -9.88 -3.49 3.07
C ILE A 100 -8.68 -2.65 2.58
N ASN A 101 -8.65 -1.37 2.96
CA ASN A 101 -7.46 -0.54 2.83
C ASN A 101 -6.43 -0.94 3.90
N ARG A 102 -5.25 -1.37 3.46
CA ARG A 102 -4.15 -1.73 4.37
C ARG A 102 -3.40 -0.48 4.80
N ILE A 103 -3.12 -0.37 6.09
CA ILE A 103 -2.34 0.72 6.67
C ILE A 103 -0.96 0.76 5.99
N PRO A 104 -0.54 1.89 5.39
CA PRO A 104 0.80 2.07 4.83
C PRO A 104 1.89 1.91 5.89
N SER A 105 3.10 1.56 5.45
CA SER A 105 4.20 1.26 6.37
C SER A 105 4.61 2.45 7.23
N ILE A 106 4.52 3.67 6.69
CA ILE A 106 4.82 4.92 7.43
C ILE A 106 3.74 5.24 8.44
N GLN A 107 2.47 5.06 8.07
CA GLN A 107 1.37 5.25 9.01
C GLN A 107 1.47 4.26 10.19
N GLU A 108 1.82 3.00 9.91
CA GLU A 108 2.05 2.00 10.94
C GLU A 108 3.19 2.41 11.91
N HIS A 109 4.29 2.97 11.39
CA HIS A 109 5.37 3.53 12.22
C HIS A 109 4.84 4.62 13.17
N HIS A 110 4.09 5.60 12.65
CA HIS A 110 3.55 6.68 13.49
C HIS A 110 2.59 6.16 14.56
N MET A 111 1.74 5.18 14.22
CA MET A 111 0.83 4.54 15.18
C MET A 111 1.60 3.85 16.31
N LEU A 112 2.61 3.05 15.97
CA LEU A 112 3.43 2.34 16.96
C LEU A 112 4.25 3.30 17.83
N ARG A 113 4.87 4.32 17.22
CA ARG A 113 5.63 5.33 17.94
C ARG A 113 4.76 6.10 18.92
N ARG A 114 3.57 6.54 18.48
CA ARG A 114 2.61 7.23 19.35
C ARG A 114 2.14 6.33 20.51
N ALA A 115 1.94 5.04 20.28
CA ALA A 115 1.57 4.10 21.34
C ALA A 115 2.67 3.96 22.41
N VAL A 116 3.94 3.88 21.98
CA VAL A 116 5.09 3.84 22.88
C VAL A 116 5.26 5.16 23.65
N GLU A 117 5.13 6.30 22.98
CA GLU A 117 5.17 7.63 23.59
C GLU A 117 4.03 7.85 24.61
N SER A 118 2.89 7.18 24.41
CA SER A 118 1.76 7.18 25.34
C SER A 118 1.92 6.22 26.53
N GLY A 119 3.07 5.55 26.67
CA GLY A 119 3.41 4.70 27.81
C GLY A 119 3.16 3.19 27.63
N VAL A 120 2.80 2.72 26.43
CA VAL A 120 2.64 1.28 26.17
C VAL A 120 4.02 0.64 25.94
N THR A 121 4.33 -0.43 26.66
CA THR A 121 5.61 -1.13 26.50
C THR A 121 5.70 -1.87 25.15
N PRO A 122 6.87 -1.91 24.49
CA PRO A 122 7.06 -2.67 23.25
C PRO A 122 6.72 -4.17 23.38
N GLU A 123 6.93 -4.74 24.56
CA GLU A 123 6.60 -6.14 24.87
C GLU A 123 5.10 -6.40 24.83
N ARG A 124 4.30 -5.47 25.39
CA ARG A 124 2.84 -5.56 25.36
C ARG A 124 2.31 -5.43 23.92
N LEU A 125 2.89 -4.54 23.12
CA LEU A 125 2.57 -4.41 21.69
C LEU A 125 2.90 -5.70 20.92
N ALA A 126 4.07 -6.28 21.17
CA ALA A 126 4.51 -7.52 20.54
C ALA A 126 3.56 -8.69 20.87
N LYS A 127 3.16 -8.79 22.14
CA LYS A 127 2.21 -9.80 22.61
C LYS A 127 0.82 -9.62 21.98
N ALA A 128 0.26 -8.42 22.01
CA ALA A 128 -1.05 -8.12 21.44
C ALA A 128 -1.11 -8.35 19.92
N LEU A 129 -0.04 -8.00 19.20
CA LEU A 129 0.04 -8.17 17.75
C LEU A 129 0.56 -9.56 17.32
N ASN A 130 0.92 -10.42 18.27
CA ASN A 130 1.55 -11.72 18.04
C ASN A 130 2.74 -11.64 17.07
N VAL A 131 3.66 -10.72 17.36
CA VAL A 131 4.89 -10.49 16.59
C VAL A 131 6.10 -10.48 17.51
N ASP A 132 7.27 -10.75 16.94
CA ASP A 132 8.54 -10.61 17.64
C ASP A 132 8.77 -9.14 18.04
N ILE A 133 9.22 -8.93 19.28
CA ILE A 133 9.60 -7.63 19.84
C ILE A 133 10.61 -6.92 18.93
N SER A 134 11.52 -7.67 18.30
CA SER A 134 12.51 -7.13 17.35
C SER A 134 11.85 -6.40 16.16
N GLN A 135 10.68 -6.87 15.71
CA GLN A 135 9.94 -6.23 14.63
C GLN A 135 9.30 -4.91 15.09
N ILE A 136 8.83 -4.85 16.34
CA ILE A 136 8.30 -3.61 16.93
C ILE A 136 9.40 -2.55 16.96
N TYR A 137 10.59 -2.87 17.47
CA TYR A 137 11.71 -1.92 17.49
C TYR A 137 12.10 -1.42 16.10
N LYS A 138 12.14 -2.30 15.10
CA LYS A 138 12.43 -1.90 13.71
C LYS A 138 11.37 -0.98 13.11
N LYS A 139 10.09 -1.22 13.41
CA LYS A 139 9.01 -0.36 12.93
C LYS A 139 8.97 0.97 13.67
N VAL A 140 9.24 0.99 14.98
CA VAL A 140 9.30 2.23 15.77
C VAL A 140 10.49 3.10 15.37
N SER A 141 11.62 2.51 14.99
CA SER A 141 12.81 3.25 14.52
C SER A 141 12.87 3.43 13.00
N LEU A 142 11.78 3.16 12.27
CA LEU A 142 11.77 3.09 10.81
C LEU A 142 12.27 4.37 10.14
N LEU A 143 11.81 5.53 10.62
CA LEU A 143 12.09 6.84 10.04
C LEU A 143 13.38 7.49 10.57
N ASP A 144 14.08 6.86 11.51
CA ASP A 144 15.30 7.45 12.06
C ASP A 144 16.38 7.52 10.95
N GLY A 145 16.95 8.71 10.75
CA GLY A 145 17.96 8.95 9.72
C GLY A 145 17.45 8.91 8.27
N ILE A 146 16.13 9.02 8.08
CA ILE A 146 15.50 9.22 6.76
C ILE A 146 15.17 10.69 6.58
N CYS A 147 15.47 11.26 5.42
CA CYS A 147 15.17 12.66 5.13
C CYS A 147 13.65 12.88 4.92
N PRO A 148 13.13 14.08 5.24
CA PRO A 148 11.69 14.34 5.19
C PRO A 148 11.11 14.20 3.78
N GLU A 149 11.87 14.53 2.73
CA GLU A 149 11.40 14.35 1.35
C GLU A 149 11.10 12.87 1.05
N VAL A 150 11.95 11.97 1.51
CA VAL A 150 11.76 10.52 1.33
C VAL A 150 10.57 10.01 2.14
N VAL A 151 10.33 10.56 3.33
CA VAL A 151 9.15 10.20 4.13
C VAL A 151 7.87 10.53 3.37
N GLU A 152 7.79 11.70 2.74
CA GLU A 152 6.62 12.09 1.94
C GLU A 152 6.47 11.21 0.69
N MET A 153 7.56 10.91 -0.02
CA MET A 153 7.54 10.02 -1.20
C MET A 153 7.02 8.60 -0.87
N LEU A 154 7.23 8.14 0.36
CA LEU A 154 6.90 6.79 0.82
C LEU A 154 5.58 6.69 1.59
N LYS A 155 4.85 7.80 1.76
CA LYS A 155 3.69 7.91 2.65
C LYS A 155 2.60 6.87 2.40
N ASP A 156 2.30 6.63 1.12
CA ASP A 156 1.24 5.72 0.69
C ASP A 156 1.76 4.33 0.26
N GLN A 157 3.05 4.06 0.49
CA GLN A 157 3.71 2.83 0.03
C GLN A 157 3.69 1.73 1.10
N HIS A 158 3.65 0.47 0.63
CA HIS A 158 3.81 -0.71 1.48
C HIS A 158 5.18 -1.34 1.25
N PHE A 159 6.00 -1.37 2.30
CA PHE A 159 7.35 -1.93 2.26
C PHE A 159 7.77 -2.55 3.60
N ALA A 160 8.78 -3.42 3.54
CA ALA A 160 9.31 -4.08 4.74
C ALA A 160 10.14 -3.10 5.60
N ALA A 161 10.06 -3.21 6.93
CA ALA A 161 10.78 -2.32 7.85
C ALA A 161 12.31 -2.32 7.66
N ASN A 162 12.86 -3.43 7.17
CA ASN A 162 14.29 -3.53 6.86
C ASN A 162 14.72 -2.55 5.75
N LEU A 163 13.81 -2.03 4.93
CA LEU A 163 14.13 -1.03 3.91
C LEU A 163 14.70 0.25 4.53
N GLY A 164 14.12 0.73 5.63
CA GLY A 164 14.62 1.91 6.35
C GLY A 164 16.08 1.73 6.83
N SER A 165 16.45 0.51 7.24
CA SER A 165 17.82 0.20 7.65
C SER A 165 18.85 0.27 6.51
N VAL A 166 18.40 0.08 5.27
CA VAL A 166 19.23 0.22 4.06
C VAL A 166 19.35 1.69 3.69
N LEU A 167 18.23 2.41 3.64
CA LEU A 167 18.19 3.83 3.28
C LEU A 167 18.99 4.70 4.26
N ARG A 168 18.98 4.39 5.56
CA ARG A 168 19.78 5.11 6.58
C ARG A 168 21.29 5.12 6.31
N LYS A 169 21.80 4.19 5.51
CA LYS A 169 23.23 4.13 5.14
C LYS A 169 23.59 5.11 4.03
N LEU A 170 22.61 5.73 3.38
CA LEU A 170 22.77 6.71 2.31
C LEU A 170 22.64 8.12 2.90
N LYS A 171 23.39 9.08 2.33
CA LYS A 171 23.19 10.52 2.61
C LYS A 171 21.85 11.00 2.02
N PRO A 172 21.25 12.09 2.54
CA PRO A 172 19.92 12.55 2.14
C PRO A 172 19.69 12.65 0.61
N ILE A 173 20.63 13.28 -0.11
CA ILE A 173 20.55 13.43 -1.57
C ILE A 173 20.39 12.07 -2.26
N ARG A 174 21.14 11.06 -1.80
CA ARG A 174 21.11 9.73 -2.39
C ARG A 174 19.91 8.90 -1.93
N GLN A 175 19.36 9.16 -0.74
CA GLN A 175 18.11 8.54 -0.31
C GLN A 175 16.97 8.90 -1.26
N VAL A 176 16.85 10.19 -1.61
CA VAL A 176 15.83 10.68 -2.55
C VAL A 176 15.97 10.00 -3.91
N GLU A 177 17.16 10.04 -4.52
CA GLU A 177 17.40 9.41 -5.82
C GLU A 177 17.12 7.89 -5.80
N CYS A 178 17.54 7.19 -4.74
CA CYS A 178 17.27 5.76 -4.63
C CYS A 178 15.78 5.47 -4.54
N VAL A 179 15.03 6.22 -3.75
CA VAL A 179 13.59 6.01 -3.57
C VAL A 179 12.83 6.37 -4.84
N GLU A 180 13.20 7.44 -5.54
CA GLU A 180 12.66 7.78 -6.86
C GLU A 180 12.81 6.62 -7.84
N LEU A 181 14.01 6.05 -7.95
CA LEU A 181 14.26 4.88 -8.81
C LEU A 181 13.44 3.66 -8.39
N MET A 182 13.20 3.46 -7.09
CA MET A 182 12.38 2.37 -6.58
C MET A 182 10.90 2.56 -6.92
N LEU A 183 10.39 3.79 -6.83
CA LEU A 183 9.03 4.13 -7.21
C LEU A 183 8.80 4.00 -8.71
N THR A 184 9.71 4.55 -9.52
CA THR A 184 9.64 4.44 -11.00
C THR A 184 9.72 2.99 -11.46
N ALA A 185 10.53 2.17 -10.81
CA ALA A 185 10.60 0.73 -11.09
C ALA A 185 9.46 -0.09 -10.45
N ASN A 186 8.56 0.55 -9.68
CA ASN A 186 7.52 -0.09 -8.87
C ASN A 186 8.05 -1.29 -8.05
N ASN A 187 9.23 -1.14 -7.45
CA ASN A 187 9.93 -2.23 -6.76
C ASN A 187 10.43 -1.79 -5.38
N MET A 188 9.59 -1.98 -4.37
CA MET A 188 9.87 -1.61 -2.97
C MET A 188 10.58 -2.71 -2.14
N THR A 189 11.36 -3.57 -2.79
CA THR A 189 12.03 -4.69 -2.12
C THR A 189 13.37 -4.31 -1.47
N VAL A 190 13.69 -4.98 -0.36
CA VAL A 190 14.97 -4.80 0.36
C VAL A 190 16.15 -5.22 -0.51
N THR A 191 15.98 -6.25 -1.35
CA THR A 191 17.00 -6.72 -2.29
C THR A 191 17.35 -5.66 -3.32
N TYR A 192 16.36 -4.96 -3.86
CA TYR A 192 16.60 -3.90 -4.83
C TYR A 192 17.27 -2.68 -4.18
N ALA A 193 16.80 -2.26 -3.00
CA ALA A 193 17.43 -1.18 -2.25
C ALA A 193 18.88 -1.50 -1.85
N THR A 194 19.17 -2.75 -1.47
CA THR A 194 20.54 -3.17 -1.13
C THR A 194 21.44 -3.20 -2.36
N ALA A 195 20.92 -3.52 -3.55
CA ALA A 195 21.66 -3.42 -4.80
C ALA A 195 21.98 -1.95 -5.13
N LEU A 196 21.02 -1.04 -4.97
CA LEU A 196 21.24 0.41 -5.13
C LEU A 196 22.28 0.95 -4.14
N LEU A 197 22.26 0.47 -2.89
CA LEU A 197 23.28 0.79 -1.88
C LEU A 197 24.66 0.28 -2.29
N ALA A 198 24.75 -0.94 -2.83
CA ALA A 198 26.03 -1.52 -3.27
C ALA A 198 26.64 -0.76 -4.45
N ALA A 199 25.80 -0.22 -5.35
CA ALA A 199 26.21 0.58 -6.49
C ALA A 199 26.44 2.08 -6.16
N THR A 200 26.30 2.48 -4.89
CA THR A 200 26.41 3.88 -4.47
C THR A 200 27.88 4.26 -4.18
N PRO A 201 28.40 5.37 -4.74
CA PRO A 201 29.73 5.88 -4.44
C PRO A 201 29.95 6.19 -2.95
N PRO A 202 31.17 6.00 -2.42
CA PRO A 202 31.45 6.14 -0.98
C PRO A 202 31.18 7.54 -0.41
N HIS A 203 31.33 8.59 -1.23
CA HIS A 203 31.06 9.97 -0.82
C HIS A 203 29.56 10.25 -0.56
N LEU A 204 28.67 9.40 -1.06
CA LEU A 204 27.22 9.46 -0.84
C LEU A 204 26.75 8.51 0.29
N LEU A 205 27.67 7.79 0.93
CA LEU A 205 27.39 6.91 2.06
C LEU A 205 27.59 7.63 3.39
N VAL A 206 26.80 7.26 4.39
CA VAL A 206 26.98 7.70 5.78
C VAL A 206 28.15 6.92 6.38
N GLY A 207 29.18 7.63 6.84
CA GLY A 207 30.35 7.04 7.49
C GLY A 207 31.44 6.49 6.56
N GLU A 208 31.45 6.88 5.27
CA GLU A 208 32.49 6.61 4.25
C GLU A 208 33.03 5.18 4.20
N THR A 209 32.26 4.20 4.68
CA THR A 209 32.66 2.81 4.75
C THR A 209 31.93 2.04 3.67
N LYS A 210 32.69 1.42 2.76
CA LYS A 210 32.12 0.56 1.71
C LYS A 210 31.25 -0.52 2.36
N PRO A 211 30.00 -0.71 1.92
CA PRO A 211 29.17 -1.78 2.44
C PRO A 211 29.88 -3.12 2.19
N ARG A 212 29.83 -4.03 3.18
CA ARG A 212 30.39 -5.38 3.04
C ARG A 212 29.82 -6.01 1.77
N LYS A 213 30.71 -6.55 0.91
CA LYS A 213 30.37 -7.21 -0.36
C LYS A 213 29.15 -8.12 -0.16
N MET A 214 28.14 -7.97 -1.02
CA MET A 214 26.99 -8.87 -1.03
C MET A 214 27.49 -10.32 -1.19
N ARG A 215 27.09 -11.21 -0.27
CA ARG A 215 27.36 -12.64 -0.40
C ARG A 215 26.68 -13.15 -1.68
N GLY A 216 27.47 -13.56 -2.67
CA GLY A 216 26.98 -14.15 -3.93
C GLY A 216 27.11 -13.28 -5.19
N ILE A 217 27.58 -12.03 -5.08
CA ILE A 217 27.81 -11.15 -6.24
C ILE A 217 29.32 -10.87 -6.38
N THR A 218 29.89 -11.17 -7.53
CA THR A 218 31.32 -10.93 -7.79
C THR A 218 31.60 -9.43 -7.95
N ALA A 219 32.85 -9.00 -7.70
CA ALA A 219 33.24 -7.60 -7.84
C ALA A 219 33.00 -7.07 -9.28
N GLU A 220 33.14 -7.94 -10.28
CA GLU A 220 32.84 -7.62 -11.68
C GLU A 220 31.35 -7.43 -11.95
N GLN A 221 30.49 -8.25 -11.33
CA GLN A 221 29.04 -8.09 -11.44
C GLN A 221 28.56 -6.80 -10.79
N MET A 222 29.17 -6.39 -9.66
CA MET A 222 28.88 -5.08 -9.06
C MET A 222 29.31 -3.93 -9.98
N ALA A 223 30.53 -3.98 -10.56
CA ALA A 223 31.01 -2.95 -11.47
C ALA A 223 30.22 -2.89 -12.79
N ARG A 224 29.63 -4.00 -13.21
CA ARG A 224 28.69 -4.04 -14.34
C ARG A 224 27.35 -3.41 -13.96
N MET A 225 26.82 -3.75 -12.79
CA MET A 225 25.57 -3.17 -12.27
C MET A 225 25.69 -1.65 -12.06
N GLU A 226 26.81 -1.15 -11.54
CA GLU A 226 27.10 0.29 -11.42
C GLU A 226 27.05 1.00 -12.78
N ARG A 227 27.68 0.41 -13.81
CA ARG A 227 27.67 0.97 -15.17
C ARG A 227 26.30 0.95 -15.81
N GLU A 228 25.60 -0.19 -15.73
CA GLU A 228 24.25 -0.32 -16.28
C GLU A 228 23.27 0.62 -15.58
N MET A 229 23.34 0.74 -14.24
CA MET A 229 22.51 1.66 -13.47
C MET A 229 22.82 3.13 -13.79
N GLY A 230 24.10 3.50 -13.91
CA GLY A 230 24.49 4.86 -14.33
C GLY A 230 23.99 5.19 -15.74
N SER A 231 24.02 4.22 -16.66
CA SER A 231 23.46 4.37 -18.00
C SER A 231 21.93 4.55 -17.97
N ILE A 232 21.22 3.72 -17.21
CA ILE A 232 19.76 3.80 -17.07
C ILE A 232 19.35 5.13 -16.44
N GLN A 233 20.03 5.56 -15.38
CA GLN A 233 19.79 6.87 -14.75
C GLN A 233 20.04 8.02 -15.72
N GLY A 234 21.11 7.95 -16.52
CA GLY A 234 21.39 8.94 -17.54
C GLY A 234 20.30 9.01 -18.62
N GLN A 235 19.82 7.85 -19.07
CA GLN A 235 18.73 7.76 -20.04
C GLN A 235 17.41 8.27 -19.46
N LEU A 236 17.07 7.91 -18.22
CA LEU A 236 15.87 8.42 -17.53
C LEU A 236 15.89 9.94 -17.42
N LYS A 237 17.00 10.54 -16.95
CA LYS A 237 17.12 12.01 -16.87
C LYS A 237 17.02 12.69 -18.23
N LEU A 238 17.47 12.02 -19.30
CA LEU A 238 17.39 12.56 -20.65
C LEU A 238 15.97 12.51 -21.21
N VAL A 239 15.26 11.41 -20.94
CA VAL A 239 13.83 11.25 -21.27
C VAL A 239 12.99 12.23 -20.45
N GLU A 240 13.19 12.36 -19.14
CA GLU A 240 12.46 13.31 -18.29
C GLU A 240 12.61 14.76 -18.77
N LYS A 241 13.82 15.16 -19.18
CA LYS A 241 14.08 16.50 -19.71
C LYS A 241 13.34 16.79 -21.02
N SER A 242 13.21 15.79 -21.88
CA SER A 242 12.55 15.92 -23.19
C SER A 242 11.05 15.67 -23.13
N TYR A 243 10.58 14.87 -22.17
CA TYR A 243 9.20 14.42 -22.05
C TYR A 243 8.21 15.58 -22.01
N GLY A 244 8.43 16.58 -21.16
CA GLY A 244 7.54 17.74 -21.07
C GLY A 244 7.49 18.58 -22.36
N GLN A 245 8.64 18.74 -23.03
CA GLN A 245 8.74 19.46 -24.29
C GLN A 245 8.08 18.68 -25.43
N ASP A 246 8.31 17.37 -25.50
CA ASP A 246 7.75 16.49 -26.54
C ASP A 246 6.23 16.37 -26.42
N VAL A 247 5.70 16.27 -25.19
CA VAL A 247 4.26 16.31 -24.93
C VAL A 247 3.65 17.63 -25.37
N LEU A 248 4.30 18.76 -25.05
CA LEU A 248 3.82 20.09 -25.47
C LEU A 248 3.84 20.25 -27.00
N ILE A 249 4.91 19.81 -27.67
CA ILE A 249 5.01 19.80 -29.13
C ILE A 249 3.91 18.93 -29.74
N LEU A 250 3.65 17.75 -29.17
CA LEU A 250 2.60 16.85 -29.63
C LEU A 250 1.20 17.48 -29.49
N VAL A 251 0.92 18.15 -28.37
CA VAL A 251 -0.35 18.88 -28.16
C VAL A 251 -0.50 20.02 -29.17
N LEU A 252 0.56 20.78 -29.44
CA LEU A 252 0.56 21.85 -30.45
C LEU A 252 0.37 21.30 -31.86
N ALA A 253 1.08 20.23 -32.21
CA ALA A 253 0.97 19.57 -33.51
C ALA A 253 -0.46 19.04 -33.73
N ARG A 254 -1.05 18.39 -32.72
CA ARG A 254 -2.46 17.97 -32.75
C ARG A 254 -3.42 19.14 -32.96
N GLY A 255 -3.24 20.23 -32.20
CA GLY A 255 -4.07 21.42 -32.33
C GLY A 255 -3.96 22.08 -33.72
N TYR A 256 -2.77 22.07 -34.30
CA TYR A 256 -2.53 22.57 -35.66
C TYR A 256 -3.15 21.66 -36.72
N LEU A 257 -2.90 20.34 -36.63
CA LEU A 257 -3.45 19.34 -37.56
C LEU A 257 -4.99 19.31 -37.52
N GLY A 258 -5.58 19.45 -36.33
CA GLY A 258 -7.04 19.58 -36.19
C GLY A 258 -7.58 20.79 -36.97
N LYS A 259 -6.98 21.97 -36.76
CA LYS A 259 -7.36 23.18 -37.53
C LYS A 259 -7.13 23.03 -39.03
N LEU A 260 -6.10 22.29 -39.43
CA LEU A 260 -5.76 22.05 -40.82
C LEU A 260 -6.77 21.13 -41.51
N ILE A 261 -7.21 20.07 -40.84
CA ILE A 261 -8.24 19.13 -41.31
C ILE A 261 -9.64 19.75 -41.28
N ASP A 262 -9.96 20.61 -40.31
CA ASP A 262 -11.24 21.32 -40.26
C ASP A 262 -11.44 22.29 -41.44
N ASN A 263 -10.35 22.67 -42.12
CA ASN A 263 -10.41 23.47 -43.33
C ASN A 263 -10.86 22.63 -44.54
N LYS A 264 -12.11 22.83 -44.97
CA LYS A 264 -12.75 22.10 -46.08
C LYS A 264 -11.95 22.06 -47.38
N THR A 265 -11.18 23.10 -47.71
CA THR A 265 -10.37 23.12 -48.94
C THR A 265 -9.15 22.21 -48.82
N VAL A 266 -8.49 22.24 -47.66
CA VAL A 266 -7.32 21.41 -47.35
C VAL A 266 -7.71 19.95 -47.20
N PHE A 267 -8.81 19.67 -46.48
CA PHE A 267 -9.36 18.33 -46.35
C PHE A 267 -9.63 17.71 -47.73
N ARG A 268 -10.37 18.43 -48.59
CA ARG A 268 -10.69 17.95 -49.94
C ARG A 268 -9.44 17.69 -50.78
N PHE A 269 -8.41 18.53 -50.66
CA PHE A 269 -7.14 18.34 -51.36
C PHE A 269 -6.42 17.06 -50.87
N LEU A 270 -6.32 16.88 -49.55
CA LEU A 270 -5.68 15.73 -48.94
C LEU A 270 -6.44 14.43 -49.25
N SER A 271 -7.77 14.41 -49.16
CA SER A 271 -8.58 13.22 -49.49
C SER A 271 -8.44 12.80 -50.95
N GLN A 272 -8.21 13.74 -51.87
CA GLN A 272 -8.13 13.45 -53.31
C GLN A 272 -6.72 13.08 -53.78
N ARG A 273 -5.67 13.66 -53.17
CA ARG A 273 -4.29 13.46 -53.64
C ARG A 273 -3.45 12.61 -52.71
N GLN A 274 -3.65 12.72 -51.40
CA GLN A 274 -2.79 12.11 -50.39
C GLN A 274 -3.62 11.47 -49.25
N PRO A 275 -4.42 10.43 -49.55
CA PRO A 275 -5.30 9.80 -48.57
C PRO A 275 -4.52 9.15 -47.41
N ASP A 276 -3.33 8.62 -47.68
CA ASP A 276 -2.48 8.00 -46.65
C ASP A 276 -2.01 9.02 -45.60
N VAL A 277 -1.67 10.24 -46.04
CA VAL A 277 -1.26 11.33 -45.13
C VAL A 277 -2.44 11.83 -44.31
N LEU A 278 -3.63 11.88 -44.90
CA LEU A 278 -4.85 12.24 -44.18
C LEU A 278 -5.16 11.24 -43.07
N ALA A 279 -5.03 9.94 -43.35
CA ALA A 279 -5.22 8.88 -42.35
C ALA A 279 -4.23 9.01 -41.19
N GLU A 280 -2.95 9.30 -41.46
CA GLU A 280 -1.95 9.53 -40.41
C GLU A 280 -2.21 10.80 -39.59
N PHE A 281 -2.70 11.87 -40.21
CA PHE A 281 -3.08 13.08 -39.48
C PHE A 281 -4.30 12.85 -38.58
N GLU A 282 -5.31 12.14 -39.07
CA GLU A 282 -6.48 11.74 -38.28
C GLU A 282 -6.08 10.81 -37.13
N ASN A 283 -5.19 9.84 -37.37
CA ASN A 283 -4.63 8.98 -36.33
C ASN A 283 -3.91 9.80 -35.24
N THR A 284 -3.06 10.75 -35.65
CA THR A 284 -2.31 11.63 -34.73
C THR A 284 -3.24 12.52 -33.88
N ILE A 285 -4.40 12.90 -34.43
CA ILE A 285 -5.44 13.66 -33.69
C ILE A 285 -6.22 12.76 -32.71
N GLN A 286 -6.40 11.48 -33.05
CA GLN A 286 -7.13 10.51 -32.25
C GLN A 286 -6.30 9.87 -31.14
N THR A 287 -4.95 9.93 -31.20
CA THR A 287 -4.09 9.41 -30.14
C THR A 287 -4.45 10.10 -28.82
N VAL A 288 -4.99 9.32 -27.88
CA VAL A 288 -5.47 9.76 -26.57
C VAL A 288 -4.29 10.35 -25.78
N ALA A 289 -4.55 11.44 -25.07
CA ALA A 289 -3.62 12.02 -24.11
C ALA A 289 -3.05 10.93 -23.20
N LEU A 290 -1.73 10.91 -23.04
CA LEU A 290 -1.00 9.99 -22.16
C LEU A 290 -1.27 10.22 -20.65
N ASP A 291 -2.21 11.10 -20.28
CA ASP A 291 -2.66 11.33 -18.90
C ASP A 291 -3.70 10.28 -18.43
N GLY A 292 -3.49 9.03 -18.85
CA GLY A 292 -4.39 7.91 -18.60
C GLY A 292 -3.76 6.80 -17.77
N LYS A 293 -3.19 7.12 -16.60
CA LYS A 293 -3.16 6.30 -15.37
C LYS A 293 -2.41 6.99 -14.23
#